data_AF-A0A0M8PD59-F1
#
_entry.id   AF-A0A0M8PD59-F1
#
_cell.length_a   1.000
_cell.length_b   1.000
_cell.length_c   1.000
_cell.angle_alpha   90.00
_cell.angle_beta   90.00
_cell.angle_gamma   90.00
#
_symmetry.space_group_name_H-M   'P 1'
#
loop_
_entity.id
_entity.type
_entity.pdbx_description
1 polymer ?
#
loop_
_entity_poly.entity_id
_entity_poly.type
_entity_poly.pdbx_seq_one_letter_code
_entity_poly.pdbx_strand_id
1 'polypeptide(L)'
;MEPSSKLIGFDEAPPIENPTMPVADIPWSPPPIDPLPELGDTERAKLIDRLREKAEKSEADSTHWACLWLSDIECLRETVRVAEISQTNANSSMRGNSTFTMLRTWQTRPRNIALSETQGKRKLGEETPKQKLSAKTACLERDDSSCVITNFPLVDVAYIYPLSLKKSESSGNNKMSTDKYVNFWTTLRLFWPKDQVDRWEARLTGTNGTELCENLLCLSPDAHRLWGACYFALQLLHLRDDGPEQTEHSASSP
;
A
#
# COMPACT_ATOMS: atom_id res chain seq x y z
N MET A 1 32.15 -13.04 -62.41
CA MET A 1 31.57 -13.53 -61.15
C MET A 1 31.90 -12.51 -60.09
N GLU A 2 30.97 -11.60 -59.84
CA GLU A 2 30.94 -10.70 -58.68
C GLU A 2 29.47 -10.68 -58.23
N PRO A 3 29.14 -10.83 -56.94
CA PRO A 3 27.76 -10.80 -56.50
C PRO A 3 27.31 -9.35 -56.26
N SER A 4 26.29 -8.95 -57.03
CA SER A 4 25.49 -7.74 -56.81
C SER A 4 24.60 -7.94 -55.59
N SER A 5 24.89 -7.24 -54.49
CA SER A 5 24.00 -7.17 -53.33
C SER A 5 23.08 -5.96 -53.45
N LYS A 6 21.85 -6.19 -53.91
CA LYS A 6 20.73 -5.25 -53.85
C LYS A 6 20.39 -4.98 -52.38
N LEU A 7 20.56 -3.75 -51.94
CA LEU A 7 19.97 -3.24 -50.69
C LEU A 7 18.46 -3.13 -50.90
N ILE A 8 17.71 -3.96 -50.16
CA ILE A 8 16.26 -3.88 -50.05
C ILE A 8 15.97 -2.66 -49.18
N GLY A 9 15.17 -1.73 -49.70
CA GLY A 9 14.78 -0.50 -49.03
C GLY A 9 14.11 -0.78 -47.70
N PHE A 10 14.57 -0.10 -46.66
CA PHE A 10 13.75 0.14 -45.48
C PHE A 10 12.77 1.24 -45.85
N ASP A 11 11.50 0.89 -46.02
CA ASP A 11 10.44 1.89 -46.03
C ASP A 11 10.43 2.57 -44.67
N GLU A 12 10.53 3.90 -44.70
CA GLU A 12 10.50 4.79 -43.55
C GLU A 12 9.13 4.64 -42.87
N ALA A 13 9.11 4.19 -41.61
CA ALA A 13 7.87 4.08 -40.85
C ALA A 13 7.24 5.48 -40.69
N PRO A 14 5.91 5.63 -40.86
CA PRO A 14 5.28 6.92 -40.70
C PRO A 14 5.47 7.44 -39.26
N PRO A 15 5.61 8.76 -39.07
CA PRO A 15 5.83 9.33 -37.76
C PRO A 15 4.64 9.02 -36.87
N ILE A 16 4.92 8.49 -35.68
CA ILE A 16 3.94 8.27 -34.62
C ILE A 16 3.43 9.66 -34.22
N GLU A 17 2.20 9.99 -34.60
CA GLU A 17 1.50 11.14 -34.06
C GLU A 17 1.42 10.96 -32.54
N ASN A 18 2.07 11.86 -31.79
CA ASN A 18 1.95 11.91 -30.33
C ASN A 18 0.46 11.99 -29.98
N PRO A 19 -0.14 10.97 -29.33
CA PRO A 19 -1.44 11.15 -28.74
C PRO A 19 -1.21 12.06 -27.53
N THR A 20 -1.39 13.36 -27.73
CA THR A 20 -1.42 14.33 -26.64
C THR A 20 -2.68 14.00 -25.86
N MET A 21 -2.55 13.16 -24.83
CA MET A 21 -3.57 13.06 -23.81
C MET A 21 -3.72 14.45 -23.19
N PRO A 22 -4.96 14.97 -23.02
CA PRO A 22 -5.16 16.14 -22.21
C PRO A 22 -4.89 15.71 -20.76
N VAL A 23 -3.64 15.85 -20.33
CA VAL A 23 -3.33 15.96 -18.90
C VAL A 23 -4.03 17.24 -18.49
N ALA A 24 -5.16 17.11 -17.80
CA ALA A 24 -5.77 18.27 -17.16
C ALA A 24 -4.67 18.97 -16.37
N ASP A 25 -4.41 20.24 -16.71
CA ASP A 25 -3.45 21.11 -16.04
C ASP A 25 -3.94 21.39 -14.61
N ILE A 26 -3.88 20.37 -13.76
CA ILE A 26 -3.96 20.53 -12.33
C ILE A 26 -2.62 21.15 -11.95
N PRO A 27 -2.58 22.36 -11.38
CA PRO A 27 -1.34 23.00 -10.99
C PRO A 27 -0.58 22.05 -10.06
N TRP A 28 0.56 21.54 -10.54
CA TRP A 28 1.45 20.75 -9.72
C TRP A 28 1.95 21.67 -8.60
N SER A 29 1.33 21.53 -7.43
CA SER A 29 1.87 22.11 -6.22
C SER A 29 3.09 21.27 -5.85
N PRO A 30 4.26 21.87 -5.63
CA PRO A 30 5.42 21.10 -5.22
C PRO A 30 5.06 20.29 -3.96
N PRO A 31 5.53 19.03 -3.85
CA PRO A 31 5.29 18.23 -2.66
C PRO A 31 5.72 18.99 -1.40
N PRO A 32 5.12 18.68 -0.23
CA PRO A 32 5.60 19.21 1.04
C PRO A 32 7.12 19.05 1.12
N ILE A 33 7.81 20.16 1.40
CA ILE A 33 9.28 20.22 1.44
C ILE A 33 9.82 19.26 2.52
N ASP A 34 9.01 18.98 3.53
CA ASP A 34 9.30 18.06 4.61
C ASP A 34 8.58 16.72 4.39
N PRO A 35 9.30 15.61 4.11
CA PRO A 35 8.70 14.29 3.95
C PRO A 35 8.24 13.67 5.28
N LEU A 36 8.58 14.27 6.42
CA LEU A 36 8.21 13.77 7.75
C LEU A 36 7.93 14.93 8.73
N PRO A 37 6.90 15.75 8.45
CA PRO A 37 6.60 16.96 9.23
C PRO A 37 6.35 16.68 10.71
N GLU A 38 5.97 15.45 11.06
CA GLU A 38 5.75 15.00 12.43
C GLU A 38 7.02 15.11 13.29
N LEU A 39 8.22 15.00 12.69
CA LEU A 39 9.48 15.17 13.43
C LEU A 39 9.77 16.63 13.81
N GLY A 40 9.22 17.58 13.06
CA GLY A 40 9.30 19.02 13.35
C GLY A 40 8.27 19.51 14.36
N ASP A 41 7.31 18.66 14.75
CA ASP A 41 6.20 19.03 15.62
C ASP A 41 6.64 19.12 17.09
N THR A 42 6.68 20.35 17.59
CA THR A 42 7.09 20.63 18.97
C THR A 42 6.12 20.09 20.02
N GLU A 43 4.85 19.89 19.69
CA GLU A 43 3.87 19.31 20.59
C GLU A 43 4.11 17.80 20.72
N ARG A 44 4.29 17.11 19.59
CA ARG A 44 4.62 15.67 19.58
C ARG A 44 5.86 15.39 20.42
N ALA A 45 6.93 16.17 20.22
CA ALA A 45 8.16 16.06 20.99
C ALA A 45 7.89 16.15 22.51
N LYS A 46 7.11 17.14 22.95
CA LYS A 46 6.76 17.32 24.37
C LYS A 46 5.93 16.16 24.94
N LEU A 47 5.00 15.62 24.16
CA LEU A 47 4.17 14.48 24.57
C LEU A 47 5.01 13.21 24.72
N ILE A 48 5.89 12.94 23.76
CA ILE A 48 6.83 11.81 23.77
C ILE A 48 7.81 11.93 24.95
N ASP A 49 8.33 13.13 25.22
CA ASP A 49 9.21 13.38 26.36
C ASP A 49 8.52 13.11 27.69
N ARG A 50 7.27 13.58 27.88
CA ARG A 50 6.47 13.30 29.08
C ARG A 50 6.23 11.81 29.28
N LEU A 51 5.90 11.09 28.20
CA LEU A 51 5.69 9.64 28.25
C LEU A 51 6.97 8.92 28.69
N ARG A 52 8.12 9.31 28.12
CA ARG A 52 9.44 8.76 28.47
C ARG A 52 9.77 8.99 29.94
N GLU A 53 9.62 10.22 30.42
CA GLU A 53 9.90 10.58 31.82
C GLU A 53 9.04 9.76 32.79
N LYS A 54 7.75 9.58 32.46
CA LYS A 54 6.83 8.79 33.27
C LYS A 54 7.09 7.30 33.22
N ALA A 55 7.73 6.77 32.19
CA ALA A 55 7.97 5.33 32.08
C ALA A 55 9.29 4.87 32.73
N GLU A 56 10.11 5.80 33.22
CA GLU A 56 11.41 5.59 33.87
C GLU A 56 12.30 4.52 33.19
N LYS A 57 12.14 3.25 33.59
CA LYS A 57 12.98 2.10 33.21
C LYS A 57 12.39 1.23 32.08
N SER A 58 11.20 1.56 31.57
CA SER A 58 10.62 0.79 30.48
C SER A 58 11.25 1.21 29.15
N GLU A 59 12.10 0.35 28.59
CA GLU A 59 12.65 0.55 27.25
C GLU A 59 11.61 0.17 26.20
N ALA A 60 11.20 1.14 25.39
CA ALA A 60 10.48 0.88 24.14
C ALA A 60 11.49 0.61 23.02
N ASP A 61 11.16 -0.34 22.14
CA ASP A 61 11.95 -0.60 20.95
C ASP A 61 11.82 0.53 19.91
N SER A 62 12.75 0.58 18.96
CA SER A 62 12.77 1.63 17.92
C SER A 62 11.51 1.66 17.06
N THR A 63 10.84 0.52 16.87
CA THR A 63 9.59 0.42 16.09
C THR A 63 8.47 1.12 16.83
N HIS A 64 8.40 0.91 18.14
CA HIS A 64 7.40 1.55 18.99
C HIS A 64 7.60 3.07 19.02
N TRP A 65 8.84 3.55 19.14
CA TRP A 65 9.13 4.98 19.03
C TRP A 65 8.73 5.56 17.67
N ALA A 66 9.01 4.85 16.58
CA ALA A 66 8.58 5.27 15.25
C ALA A 66 7.04 5.37 15.18
N CYS A 67 6.30 4.40 15.73
CA CYS A 67 4.84 4.47 15.78
C CYS A 67 4.33 5.65 16.61
N LEU A 68 4.99 6.02 17.71
CA LEU A 68 4.61 7.21 18.51
C LEU A 68 4.84 8.52 17.76
N TRP A 69 5.91 8.62 16.97
CA TRP A 69 6.16 9.80 16.14
C TRP A 69 5.13 9.93 15.02
N LEU A 70 4.78 8.83 14.37
CA LEU A 70 3.90 8.79 13.19
C LEU A 70 2.41 8.60 13.52
N SER A 71 2.05 8.48 14.79
CA SER A 71 0.67 8.29 15.23
C SER A 71 -0.20 9.51 14.95
N ASP A 72 -1.50 9.34 15.01
CA ASP A 72 -2.41 10.47 15.16
C ASP A 72 -2.14 11.21 16.48
N ILE A 73 -2.12 12.55 16.42
CA ILE A 73 -1.74 13.37 17.58
C ILE A 73 -2.75 13.26 18.73
N GLU A 74 -4.04 13.07 18.44
CA GLU A 74 -5.05 12.89 19.49
C GLU A 74 -4.89 11.53 20.17
N CYS A 75 -4.55 10.48 19.41
CA CYS A 75 -4.21 9.18 19.98
C CYS A 75 -2.95 9.26 20.87
N LEU A 76 -1.94 10.03 20.47
CA LEU A 76 -0.76 10.27 21.30
C LEU A 76 -1.12 11.03 22.60
N ARG A 77 -1.91 12.09 22.51
CA ARG A 77 -2.39 12.83 23.70
C ARG A 77 -3.14 11.92 24.67
N GLU A 78 -4.01 11.05 24.17
CA GLU A 78 -4.76 10.11 25.00
C GLU A 78 -3.84 9.06 25.65
N THR A 79 -2.85 8.56 24.91
CA THR A 79 -1.84 7.63 25.44
C THR A 79 -1.06 8.27 26.59
N VAL A 80 -0.66 9.53 26.45
CA VAL A 80 0.02 10.28 27.52
C VAL A 80 -0.89 10.48 28.72
N ARG A 81 -2.16 10.87 28.51
CA ARG A 81 -3.14 11.01 29.62
C ARG A 81 -3.28 9.73 30.44
N VAL A 82 -3.42 8.58 29.76
CA VAL A 82 -3.54 7.28 30.44
C VAL A 82 -2.26 6.90 31.18
N ALA A 83 -1.10 7.17 30.58
CA ALA A 83 0.20 6.93 31.20
C ALA A 83 0.41 7.78 32.47
N GLU A 84 -0.13 8.99 32.52
CA GLU A 84 0.00 9.89 33.66
C GLU A 84 -0.82 9.48 34.89
N ILE A 85 -1.84 8.63 34.72
CA ILE A 85 -2.67 8.12 35.82
C ILE A 85 -1.83 7.27 36.79
N SER A 86 -0.88 6.47 36.28
CA SER A 86 -0.02 5.65 37.13
C SER A 86 1.24 5.17 36.41
N GLN A 87 2.30 4.90 37.18
CA GLN A 87 3.55 4.31 36.68
C GLN A 87 3.32 2.99 35.91
N THR A 88 2.37 2.17 36.38
CA THR A 88 2.01 0.89 35.74
C THR A 88 1.44 1.10 34.34
N ASN A 89 0.62 2.15 34.15
CA ASN A 89 0.08 2.49 32.84
C ASN A 89 1.20 2.97 31.92
N ALA A 90 2.07 3.88 32.38
CA ALA A 90 3.21 4.36 31.60
C ALA A 90 4.11 3.20 31.14
N ASN A 91 4.44 2.28 32.05
CA ASN A 91 5.23 1.10 31.72
C ASN A 91 4.51 0.17 30.72
N SER A 92 3.19 0.07 30.82
CA SER A 92 2.39 -0.77 29.90
C SER A 92 2.29 -0.14 28.51
N SER A 93 2.10 1.17 28.43
CA SER A 93 2.10 1.92 27.17
C SER A 93 3.44 1.80 26.44
N MET A 94 4.55 1.72 27.19
CA MET A 94 5.91 1.61 26.63
C MET A 94 6.35 0.18 26.30
N ARG A 95 5.58 -0.86 26.66
CA ARG A 95 5.91 -2.24 26.29
C ARG A 95 5.54 -2.50 24.83
N GLY A 96 6.47 -2.15 23.94
CA GLY A 96 6.32 -2.15 22.48
C GLY A 96 6.29 -3.49 21.74
N ASN A 97 6.29 -4.65 22.43
CA ASN A 97 6.47 -5.98 21.81
C ASN A 97 5.53 -6.27 20.62
N SER A 98 4.35 -5.65 20.59
CA SER A 98 3.39 -5.82 19.50
C SER A 98 3.82 -5.13 18.20
N THR A 99 4.49 -3.96 18.28
CA THR A 99 4.88 -3.16 17.10
C THR A 99 5.99 -3.81 16.28
N PHE A 100 7.03 -4.33 16.94
CA PHE A 100 8.08 -5.09 16.26
C PHE A 100 7.52 -6.35 15.58
N THR A 101 6.62 -7.07 16.27
CA THR A 101 5.96 -8.28 15.73
C THR A 101 5.08 -7.94 14.52
N MET A 102 4.36 -6.82 14.59
CA MET A 102 3.57 -6.25 13.50
C MET A 102 4.44 -6.01 12.27
N LEU A 103 5.55 -5.29 12.41
CA LEU A 103 6.48 -4.98 11.31
C LEU A 103 7.12 -6.24 10.72
N ARG A 104 7.57 -7.17 11.56
CA ARG A 104 8.10 -8.48 11.12
C ARG A 104 7.10 -9.27 10.30
N THR A 105 5.82 -9.25 10.71
CA THR A 105 4.77 -9.95 9.98
C THR A 105 4.47 -9.27 8.65
N TRP A 106 4.49 -7.94 8.61
CA TRP A 106 4.33 -7.15 7.40
C TRP A 106 5.43 -7.47 6.37
N GLN A 107 6.69 -7.55 6.80
CA GLN A 107 7.84 -7.91 5.97
C GLN A 107 7.85 -9.38 5.51
N THR A 108 6.98 -10.23 6.08
CA THR A 108 6.95 -11.64 5.73
C THR A 108 6.41 -11.78 4.32
N ARG A 109 7.30 -12.03 3.37
CA ARG A 109 6.90 -12.40 2.02
C ARG A 109 6.16 -13.74 2.09
N PRO A 110 4.97 -13.87 1.47
CA PRO A 110 4.44 -15.19 1.23
C PRO A 110 5.52 -15.97 0.48
N ARG A 111 5.84 -17.19 0.93
CA ARG A 111 6.66 -18.08 0.11
C ARG A 111 5.92 -18.14 -1.22
N ASN A 112 6.63 -17.86 -2.32
CA ASN A 112 6.18 -18.22 -3.65
C ASN A 112 5.88 -19.72 -3.61
N ILE A 113 4.64 -20.08 -3.30
CA ILE A 113 4.07 -21.28 -3.88
C ILE A 113 4.09 -20.89 -5.35
N ALA A 114 5.03 -21.47 -6.07
CA ALA A 114 4.95 -21.51 -7.53
C ALA A 114 3.59 -22.14 -7.85
N LEU A 115 2.54 -21.31 -7.90
CA LEU A 115 1.39 -21.58 -8.72
C LEU A 115 1.97 -21.51 -10.11
N SER A 116 2.35 -22.68 -10.61
CA SER A 116 2.85 -22.89 -11.96
C SER A 116 2.18 -21.88 -12.88
N GLU A 117 3.01 -21.07 -13.52
CA GLU A 117 2.71 -20.61 -14.87
C GLU A 117 2.47 -21.87 -15.69
N THR A 118 1.21 -22.30 -15.69
CA THR A 118 0.76 -23.29 -16.66
C THR A 118 0.75 -22.51 -17.96
N GLN A 119 1.87 -22.57 -18.67
CA GLN A 119 1.90 -22.42 -20.12
C GLN A 119 1.00 -23.53 -20.70
N GLY A 120 -0.30 -23.33 -20.59
CA GLY A 120 -1.34 -24.15 -21.17
C GLY A 120 -1.63 -23.64 -22.57
N LYS A 121 -1.12 -24.38 -23.56
CA LYS A 121 -1.37 -24.27 -25.00
C LYS A 121 -2.66 -23.53 -25.39
N ARG A 122 -2.50 -22.50 -26.22
CA ARG A 122 -3.59 -21.90 -27.01
C ARG A 122 -4.40 -23.00 -27.69
N LYS A 123 -5.69 -23.10 -27.34
CA LYS A 123 -6.71 -23.62 -28.25
C LYS A 123 -7.63 -22.48 -28.64
N LEU A 124 -7.72 -22.31 -29.95
CA LEU A 124 -8.56 -21.38 -30.67
C LEU A 124 -10.03 -21.78 -30.50
N GLY A 125 -10.87 -20.80 -30.17
CA GLY A 125 -12.33 -20.84 -30.36
C GLY A 125 -13.13 -21.22 -29.12
N GLU A 126 -13.59 -20.20 -28.39
CA GLU A 126 -14.95 -20.10 -27.84
C GLU A 126 -15.11 -18.71 -27.21
N GLU A 127 -15.92 -17.85 -27.83
CA GLU A 127 -16.32 -16.56 -27.27
C GLU A 127 -17.40 -16.79 -26.21
N THR A 128 -17.11 -16.51 -24.94
CA THR A 128 -18.04 -16.10 -23.86
C THR A 128 -17.21 -15.67 -22.63
N PRO A 129 -17.82 -15.10 -21.57
CA PRO A 129 -18.39 -13.76 -21.43
C PRO A 129 -17.48 -12.85 -20.58
N LYS A 130 -17.44 -11.53 -20.86
CA LYS A 130 -16.70 -10.46 -20.12
C LYS A 130 -15.75 -10.97 -19.02
N GLN A 131 -14.53 -11.31 -19.42
CA GLN A 131 -13.47 -11.81 -18.56
C GLN A 131 -13.32 -10.85 -17.37
N LYS A 132 -13.63 -11.27 -16.14
CA LYS A 132 -13.41 -10.44 -14.95
C LYS A 132 -11.93 -10.09 -14.90
N LEU A 133 -11.61 -8.80 -15.07
CA LEU A 133 -10.26 -8.29 -14.91
C LEU A 133 -9.75 -8.70 -13.53
N SER A 134 -8.57 -9.33 -13.48
CA SER A 134 -7.92 -9.63 -12.22
C SER A 134 -7.47 -8.33 -11.56
N ALA A 135 -7.39 -8.29 -10.21
CA ALA A 135 -6.91 -7.10 -9.51
C ALA A 135 -5.53 -6.63 -10.00
N LYS A 136 -4.66 -7.58 -10.39
CA LYS A 136 -3.35 -7.30 -10.99
C LYS A 136 -3.45 -6.69 -12.37
N THR A 137 -4.36 -7.17 -13.22
CA THR A 137 -4.60 -6.59 -14.56
C THR A 137 -5.11 -5.16 -14.43
N ALA A 138 -6.08 -4.93 -13.54
CA ALA A 138 -6.57 -3.58 -13.27
C ALA A 138 -5.50 -2.65 -12.68
N CYS A 139 -4.56 -3.18 -11.88
CA CYS A 139 -3.41 -2.42 -11.36
C CYS A 139 -2.44 -2.03 -12.48
N LEU A 140 -2.12 -2.95 -13.39
CA LEU A 140 -1.26 -2.67 -14.54
C LEU A 140 -1.89 -1.64 -15.47
N GLU A 141 -3.19 -1.74 -15.72
CA GLU A 141 -3.95 -0.77 -16.52
C GLU A 141 -3.95 0.62 -15.85
N ARG A 142 -4.21 0.68 -14.53
CA ARG A 142 -4.19 1.94 -13.76
C ARG A 142 -2.84 2.64 -13.79
N ASP A 143 -1.75 1.87 -13.69
CA ASP A 143 -0.38 2.40 -13.57
C ASP A 143 0.35 2.48 -14.93
N ASP A 144 -0.38 2.36 -16.04
CA ASP A 144 0.17 2.38 -17.42
C ASP A 144 1.32 1.37 -17.62
N SER A 145 1.24 0.22 -16.95
CA SER A 145 2.27 -0.83 -16.94
C SER A 145 3.67 -0.30 -16.59
N SER A 146 3.74 0.76 -15.78
CA SER A 146 4.97 1.47 -15.45
C SER A 146 5.14 1.64 -13.95
N CYS A 147 6.39 1.81 -13.50
CA CYS A 147 6.68 2.03 -12.09
C CYS A 147 6.11 3.37 -11.64
N VAL A 148 5.19 3.38 -10.67
CA VAL A 148 4.55 4.62 -10.19
C VAL A 148 5.52 5.63 -9.57
N ILE A 149 6.76 5.23 -9.26
CA ILE A 149 7.80 6.10 -8.67
C ILE A 149 8.75 6.63 -9.74
N THR A 150 9.16 5.78 -10.68
CA THR A 150 10.29 6.07 -11.60
C THR A 150 9.91 6.07 -13.07
N ASN A 151 8.65 5.77 -13.40
CA ASN A 151 8.13 5.58 -14.74
C ASN A 151 8.85 4.47 -15.55
N PHE A 152 9.54 3.56 -14.86
CA PHE A 152 10.28 2.47 -15.48
C PHE A 152 9.31 1.40 -16.05
N PRO A 153 9.50 0.93 -17.29
CA PRO A 153 8.50 0.13 -18.02
C PRO A 153 8.47 -1.37 -17.67
N LEU A 154 9.42 -1.87 -16.87
CA LEU A 154 9.38 -3.25 -16.36
C LEU A 154 8.99 -3.22 -14.89
N VAL A 155 7.89 -3.87 -14.55
CA VAL A 155 7.29 -3.75 -13.21
C VAL A 155 6.96 -5.09 -12.58
N ASP A 156 7.09 -5.11 -11.26
CA ASP A 156 6.50 -6.11 -10.37
C ASP A 156 5.31 -5.48 -9.64
N VAL A 157 4.22 -6.22 -9.51
CA VAL A 157 3.03 -5.76 -8.77
C VAL A 157 3.21 -6.05 -7.27
N ALA A 158 3.41 -4.99 -6.49
CA ALA A 158 3.52 -5.03 -5.03
C ALA A 158 2.17 -4.91 -4.34
N TYR A 159 1.99 -5.61 -3.22
CA TYR A 159 0.88 -5.35 -2.30
C TYR A 159 1.22 -4.20 -1.35
N ILE A 160 0.23 -3.35 -1.05
CA ILE A 160 0.32 -2.37 0.04
C ILE A 160 0.14 -3.11 1.37
N TYR A 161 -1.06 -3.62 1.62
CA TYR A 161 -1.34 -4.54 2.72
C TYR A 161 -0.99 -5.98 2.32
N PRO A 162 -0.07 -6.65 3.04
CA PRO A 162 0.51 -7.91 2.61
C PRO A 162 -0.44 -9.09 2.81
N LEU A 163 -0.34 -10.08 1.91
CA LEU A 163 -1.10 -11.33 1.96
C LEU A 163 -0.87 -12.13 3.25
N SER A 164 0.30 -11.98 3.89
CA SER A 164 0.64 -12.65 5.16
C SER A 164 -0.26 -12.25 6.32
N LEU A 165 -0.94 -11.10 6.22
CA LEU A 165 -1.89 -10.58 7.19
C LEU A 165 -3.34 -10.77 6.74
N LYS A 166 -3.61 -11.56 5.69
CA LYS A 166 -4.99 -11.84 5.28
C LYS A 166 -5.74 -12.54 6.42
N LYS A 167 -6.99 -12.11 6.67
CA LYS A 167 -7.88 -12.77 7.63
C LYS A 167 -8.06 -14.24 7.21
N SER A 168 -7.65 -15.16 8.08
CA SER A 168 -7.76 -16.60 7.81
C SER A 168 -9.18 -17.07 8.13
N GLU A 169 -9.87 -17.70 7.18
CA GLU A 169 -11.21 -18.28 7.40
C GLU A 169 -11.18 -19.67 8.08
N SER A 170 -10.05 -20.07 8.66
CA SER A 170 -9.89 -21.43 9.16
C SER A 170 -10.71 -21.67 10.42
N SER A 171 -11.82 -22.40 10.28
CA SER A 171 -12.56 -23.08 11.35
C SER A 171 -11.77 -24.26 11.99
N GLY A 172 -10.43 -24.19 12.00
CA GLY A 172 -9.57 -25.28 12.47
C GLY A 172 -8.16 -24.81 12.82
N ASN A 173 -7.78 -25.03 14.09
CA ASN A 173 -6.47 -25.11 14.75
C ASN A 173 -5.27 -24.24 14.31
N ASN A 174 -5.36 -23.35 13.33
CA ASN A 174 -4.24 -22.48 12.94
C ASN A 174 -4.27 -21.15 13.70
N LYS A 175 -4.25 -21.26 15.04
CA LYS A 175 -4.30 -20.14 15.99
C LYS A 175 -3.26 -19.05 15.68
N MET A 176 -2.07 -19.46 15.22
CA MET A 176 -0.95 -18.56 14.91
C MET A 176 -1.25 -17.52 13.81
N SER A 177 -2.06 -17.87 12.80
CA SER A 177 -2.42 -16.93 11.70
C SER A 177 -3.47 -15.92 12.15
N THR A 178 -4.49 -16.39 12.88
CA THR A 178 -5.52 -15.54 13.49
C THR A 178 -4.91 -14.57 14.49
N ASP A 179 -3.96 -15.03 15.31
CA ASP A 179 -3.28 -14.18 16.29
C ASP A 179 -2.51 -13.04 15.61
N LYS A 180 -1.85 -13.29 14.47
CA LYS A 180 -1.13 -12.24 13.72
C LYS A 180 -2.06 -11.16 13.17
N TYR A 181 -3.17 -11.57 12.56
CA TYR A 181 -4.20 -10.65 12.07
C TYR A 181 -4.76 -9.78 13.20
N VAL A 182 -5.19 -10.41 14.30
CA VAL A 182 -5.78 -9.70 15.44
C VAL A 182 -4.76 -8.75 16.08
N ASN A 183 -3.51 -9.21 16.25
CA ASN A 183 -2.45 -8.39 16.82
C ASN A 183 -2.13 -7.18 15.94
N PHE A 184 -2.07 -7.34 14.61
CA PHE A 184 -1.83 -6.22 13.69
C PHE A 184 -2.87 -5.11 13.87
N TRP A 185 -4.16 -5.45 13.72
CA TRP A 185 -5.23 -4.46 13.76
C TRP A 185 -5.45 -3.88 15.16
N THR A 186 -5.24 -4.67 16.21
CA THR A 186 -5.33 -4.17 17.60
C THR A 186 -4.19 -3.18 17.90
N THR A 187 -2.99 -3.47 17.39
CA THR A 187 -1.83 -2.58 17.55
C THR A 187 -2.04 -1.27 16.82
N LEU A 188 -2.56 -1.30 15.59
CA LEU A 188 -2.80 -0.10 14.79
C LEU A 188 -3.78 0.86 15.49
N ARG A 189 -4.81 0.33 16.16
CA ARG A 189 -5.79 1.10 16.96
C ARG A 189 -5.21 1.79 18.20
N LEU A 190 -3.96 1.52 18.56
CA LEU A 190 -3.26 2.27 19.63
C LEU A 190 -2.71 3.60 19.11
N PHE A 191 -2.40 3.68 17.82
CA PHE A 191 -1.71 4.81 17.21
C PHE A 191 -2.59 5.63 16.26
N TRP A 192 -3.70 5.08 15.79
CA TRP A 192 -4.65 5.78 14.93
C TRP A 192 -6.09 5.67 15.45
N PRO A 193 -6.97 6.64 15.11
CA PRO A 193 -8.38 6.61 15.47
C PRO A 193 -9.03 5.29 15.09
N LYS A 194 -9.80 4.71 16.01
CA LYS A 194 -10.39 3.38 15.84
C LYS A 194 -11.31 3.31 14.63
N ASP A 195 -12.13 4.33 14.41
CA ASP A 195 -13.03 4.43 13.26
C ASP A 195 -12.27 4.50 11.92
N GLN A 196 -11.10 5.14 11.90
CA GLN A 196 -10.23 5.16 10.73
C GLN A 196 -9.65 3.77 10.45
N VAL A 197 -9.11 3.12 11.48
CA VAL A 197 -8.55 1.77 11.37
C VAL A 197 -9.61 0.75 10.98
N ASP A 198 -10.81 0.84 11.55
CA ASP A 198 -11.94 -0.04 11.25
C ASP A 198 -12.38 0.08 9.79
N ARG A 199 -12.36 1.30 9.22
CA ARG A 199 -12.64 1.51 7.79
C ARG A 199 -11.59 0.84 6.90
N TRP A 200 -10.31 0.96 7.24
CA TRP A 200 -9.23 0.27 6.51
C TRP A 200 -9.38 -1.25 6.59
N GLU A 201 -9.63 -1.79 7.78
CA GLU A 201 -9.83 -3.23 8.01
C GLU A 201 -11.03 -3.76 7.23
N ALA A 202 -12.17 -3.06 7.29
CA ALA A 202 -13.39 -3.43 6.58
C ALA A 202 -13.17 -3.49 5.06
N ARG A 203 -12.38 -2.56 4.50
CA ARG A 203 -12.08 -2.54 3.07
C ARG A 203 -11.29 -3.78 2.64
N LEU A 204 -10.30 -4.19 3.43
CA LEU A 204 -9.41 -5.33 3.15
C LEU A 204 -10.00 -6.70 3.53
N THR A 205 -11.15 -6.72 4.20
CA THR A 205 -11.88 -7.93 4.62
C THR A 205 -13.20 -8.13 3.90
N GLY A 206 -13.50 -7.29 2.89
CA GLY A 206 -14.67 -7.45 2.04
C GLY A 206 -14.61 -8.69 1.15
N THR A 207 -15.56 -8.84 0.23
CA THR A 207 -15.72 -10.00 -0.67
C THR A 207 -14.47 -10.35 -1.48
N ASN A 208 -13.66 -9.34 -1.79
CA ASN A 208 -12.44 -9.48 -2.58
C ASN A 208 -11.19 -9.63 -1.69
N GLY A 209 -11.33 -9.47 -0.37
CA GLY A 209 -10.24 -9.50 0.59
C GLY A 209 -9.12 -8.54 0.22
N THR A 210 -7.89 -9.06 0.16
CA THR A 210 -6.67 -8.32 -0.20
C THR A 210 -6.42 -8.22 -1.71
N GLU A 211 -7.22 -8.88 -2.54
CA GLU A 211 -7.10 -8.89 -4.01
C GLU A 211 -7.87 -7.71 -4.62
N LEU A 212 -7.41 -6.51 -4.30
CA LEU A 212 -8.01 -5.24 -4.73
C LEU A 212 -6.97 -4.42 -5.49
N CYS A 213 -7.36 -3.80 -6.62
CA CYS A 213 -6.45 -2.93 -7.39
C CYS A 213 -5.86 -1.79 -6.53
N GLU A 214 -6.68 -1.17 -5.67
CA GLU A 214 -6.26 -0.15 -4.70
C GLU A 214 -5.27 -0.65 -3.62
N ASN A 215 -5.14 -1.98 -3.44
CA ASN A 215 -4.16 -2.59 -2.54
C ASN A 215 -2.88 -3.00 -3.28
N LEU A 216 -2.73 -2.64 -4.56
CA LEU A 216 -1.61 -3.01 -5.41
C LEU A 216 -0.92 -1.77 -5.99
N LEU A 217 0.38 -1.89 -6.26
CA LEU A 217 1.22 -0.86 -6.89
C LEU A 217 2.15 -1.50 -7.92
N CYS A 218 2.29 -0.90 -9.11
CA CYS A 218 3.33 -1.27 -10.06
C CYS A 218 4.65 -0.60 -9.67
N LEU A 219 5.68 -1.40 -9.38
CA LEU A 219 7.00 -0.92 -8.97
C LEU A 219 8.09 -1.55 -9.85
N SER A 220 9.13 -0.79 -10.17
CA SER A 220 10.34 -1.34 -10.77
C SER A 220 10.95 -2.43 -9.87
N PRO A 221 11.71 -3.41 -10.39
CA PRO A 221 12.25 -4.49 -9.58
C PRO A 221 13.01 -4.04 -8.33
N ASP A 222 13.79 -2.96 -8.44
CA ASP A 222 14.53 -2.41 -7.29
C ASP A 222 13.61 -1.73 -6.28
N ALA A 223 12.66 -0.91 -6.74
CA ALA A 223 11.66 -0.28 -5.87
C ALA A 223 10.79 -1.33 -5.18
N HIS A 224 10.38 -2.39 -5.88
CA HIS A 224 9.60 -3.50 -5.32
C HIS A 224 10.38 -4.22 -4.20
N ARG A 225 11.69 -4.45 -4.38
CA ARG A 225 12.54 -5.07 -3.35
C ARG A 225 12.68 -4.19 -2.12
N LEU A 226 12.86 -2.88 -2.31
CA LEU A 226 12.98 -1.91 -1.23
C LEU A 226 11.64 -1.72 -0.48
N TRP A 227 10.53 -1.66 -1.20
CA TRP A 227 9.16 -1.62 -0.66
C TRP A 227 8.88 -2.82 0.24
N GLY A 228 9.11 -4.04 -0.27
CA GLY A 228 8.88 -5.27 0.48
C GLY A 228 9.82 -5.48 1.67
N ALA A 229 10.89 -4.69 1.79
CA ALA A 229 11.78 -4.67 2.94
C ALA A 229 11.53 -3.44 3.86
N CYS A 230 10.48 -2.66 3.59
CA CYS A 230 10.11 -1.46 4.34
C CYS A 230 11.22 -0.39 4.41
N TYR A 231 12.02 -0.24 3.35
CA TYR A 231 13.04 0.82 3.29
C TYR A 231 12.47 2.21 3.02
N PHE A 232 11.27 2.29 2.46
CA PHE A 232 10.54 3.52 2.26
C PHE A 232 9.03 3.27 2.35
N ALA A 233 8.26 4.35 2.52
CA ALA A 233 6.80 4.37 2.43
C ALA A 233 6.38 5.52 1.50
N LEU A 234 5.13 5.52 1.05
CA LEU A 234 4.58 6.55 0.17
C LEU A 234 3.55 7.38 0.92
N GLN A 235 3.67 8.70 0.83
CA GLN A 235 2.66 9.64 1.26
C GLN A 235 1.77 10.00 0.06
N LEU A 236 0.46 9.95 0.26
CA LEU A 236 -0.49 10.43 -0.74
C LEU A 236 -0.46 11.96 -0.74
N LEU A 237 -0.10 12.57 -1.87
CA LEU A 237 0.00 14.02 -2.00
C LEU A 237 -1.32 14.66 -2.41
N HIS A 238 -2.00 14.09 -3.40
CA HIS A 238 -3.28 14.58 -3.91
C HIS A 238 -4.16 13.39 -4.32
N LEU A 239 -5.43 13.44 -3.93
CA LEU A 239 -6.46 12.63 -4.55
C LEU A 239 -6.88 13.35 -5.83
N ARG A 240 -6.74 12.70 -6.99
CA ARG A 240 -7.48 13.15 -8.17
C ARG A 240 -8.95 12.85 -7.90
N ASP A 241 -9.78 13.88 -7.97
CA ASP A 241 -11.22 13.75 -7.86
C ASP A 241 -11.72 13.24 -9.21
N ASP A 242 -11.69 11.91 -9.39
CA ASP A 242 -12.38 11.27 -10.49
C ASP A 242 -13.87 11.33 -10.16
N GLY A 243 -14.50 12.46 -10.50
CA GLY A 243 -15.91 12.70 -10.27
C GLY A 243 -16.76 11.54 -10.80
N PRO A 244 -17.92 11.24 -10.19
CA PRO A 244 -18.75 10.15 -10.65
C PRO A 244 -19.21 10.45 -12.08
N GLU A 245 -18.74 9.65 -13.05
CA GLU A 245 -19.38 9.50 -14.36
C GLU A 245 -20.82 9.03 -14.12
N GLN A 246 -21.73 9.99 -13.93
CA GLN A 246 -23.14 9.73 -14.10
C GLN A 246 -23.36 9.56 -15.60
N THR A 247 -23.51 8.31 -16.02
CA THR A 247 -24.14 7.95 -17.28
C THR A 247 -25.57 8.51 -17.28
N GLU A 248 -25.72 9.75 -17.74
CA GLU A 248 -26.97 10.26 -18.27
C GLU A 248 -27.25 9.56 -19.60
N HIS A 249 -27.89 8.40 -19.54
CA HIS A 249 -28.66 7.94 -20.69
C HIS A 249 -29.99 8.67 -20.67
N SER A 250 -30.00 9.80 -21.37
CA SER A 250 -31.22 10.44 -21.86
C SER A 250 -32.03 9.43 -22.67
N ALA A 251 -33.20 9.03 -22.16
CA ALA A 251 -34.25 8.45 -22.99
C ALA A 251 -35.38 9.47 -23.04
N SER A 252 -35.40 10.22 -24.15
CA SER A 252 -36.54 11.02 -24.57
C SER A 252 -37.71 10.10 -24.93
N SER A 253 -38.90 10.51 -24.48
CA SER A 253 -40.25 10.04 -24.84
C SER A 253 -40.48 9.84 -26.34
N PRO A 254 -41.55 9.11 -26.70
CA PRO A 254 -42.88 9.72 -26.78
C PRO A 254 -43.86 9.28 -25.69
#